data_AF-A0A2V8NZ89-F1
#
_entry.id   AF-A0A2V8NZ89-F1
#
_cell.length_a   1.000
_cell.length_b   1.000
_cell.length_c   1.000
_cell.angle_alpha   90.00
_cell.angle_beta   90.00
_cell.angle_gamma   90.00
#
_symmetry.space_group_name_H-M   'P 1'
#
loop_
_entity.id
_entity.type
_entity.pdbx_description
1 polymer ?
#
loop_
_entity_poly.entity_id
_entity_poly.type
_entity_poly.pdbx_seq_one_letter_code
_entity_poly.pdbx_strand_id
1 'polypeptide(L)' 'MKKKKDEKSELKHEEVELVVTQEDYEEGLKRGWTDDDMLRPGRYKLRRGGFLARHPELKTKDKKRA' A
#
# COMPACT_ATOMS: atom_id res chain seq x y z
N MET A 1 -23.10 -26.81 22.05
CA MET A 1 -23.06 -26.33 20.65
C MET A 1 -22.77 -24.84 20.63
N LYS A 2 -21.69 -24.41 19.98
CA LYS A 2 -21.53 -23.08 19.35
C LYS A 2 -20.25 -23.16 18.49
N LYS A 3 -20.39 -23.68 17.28
CA LYS A 3 -19.34 -23.65 16.25
C LYS A 3 -19.16 -22.17 15.88
N LYS A 4 -18.06 -21.55 16.30
CA LYS A 4 -17.64 -20.26 15.71
C LYS A 4 -17.36 -20.54 14.24
N LYS A 5 -18.20 -19.98 13.38
CA LYS A 5 -18.07 -20.08 11.93
C LYS A 5 -16.96 -19.10 11.57
N ASP A 6 -15.73 -19.62 11.46
CA ASP A 6 -14.62 -18.93 10.81
C ASP A 6 -15.00 -18.78 9.33
N GLU A 7 -15.79 -17.76 9.04
CA GLU A 7 -16.02 -17.29 7.69
C GLU A 7 -14.74 -16.57 7.28
N LYS A 8 -13.75 -17.36 6.87
CA LYS A 8 -12.51 -16.90 6.25
C LYS A 8 -12.89 -16.34 4.88
N SER A 9 -13.42 -15.12 4.89
CA SER A 9 -13.61 -14.32 3.68
C SER A 9 -12.25 -14.22 3.01
N GLU A 10 -12.14 -14.81 1.83
CA GLU A 10 -11.01 -14.66 0.93
C GLU A 10 -10.97 -13.21 0.44
N LEU A 11 -10.53 -12.32 1.33
CA LEU A 11 -10.27 -10.93 1.01
C LEU A 11 -9.12 -10.92 0.01
N LYS A 12 -9.46 -10.86 -1.28
CA LYS A 12 -8.51 -10.66 -2.38
C LYS A 12 -7.57 -9.51 -1.98
N HIS A 13 -6.34 -9.86 -1.64
CA HIS A 13 -5.31 -8.89 -1.37
C HIS A 13 -5.11 -8.07 -2.63
N GLU A 14 -5.38 -6.77 -2.56
CA GLU A 14 -5.16 -5.86 -3.68
C GLU A 14 -3.64 -5.68 -3.82
N GLU A 15 -3.08 -6.30 -4.86
CA GLU A 15 -1.69 -6.12 -5.24
C GLU A 15 -1.56 -4.74 -5.90
N VAL A 16 -0.65 -3.92 -5.36
CA VAL A 16 -0.35 -2.57 -5.83
C VAL A 16 1.08 -2.58 -6.34
N GLU A 17 1.27 -2.15 -7.58
CA GLU A 17 2.60 -1.97 -8.17
C GLU A 17 3.04 -0.52 -8.00
N LEU A 18 4.16 -0.31 -7.31
CA LEU A 18 4.84 0.98 -7.19
C LEU A 18 6.05 0.96 -8.10
N VAL A 19 6.08 1.85 -9.09
CA VAL A 19 7.24 2.05 -9.96
C VAL A 19 7.98 3.29 -9.48
N VAL A 20 9.20 3.11 -9.01
CA VAL A 20 10.10 4.21 -8.64
C VAL A 20 11.04 4.43 -9.81
N THR A 21 10.97 5.61 -10.44
CA THR A 21 11.87 5.97 -11.54
C THR A 21 13.20 6.49 -11.01
N GLN A 22 14.22 6.53 -11.87
CA GLN A 22 15.49 7.17 -11.54
C GLN A 22 15.29 8.65 -11.20
N GLU A 23 14.38 9.32 -11.90
CA GLU A 23 14.05 10.74 -11.71
C GLU A 23 13.46 10.99 -10.31
N ASP A 24 12.53 10.14 -9.86
CA ASP A 24 11.96 10.21 -8.50
C ASP A 24 13.03 10.06 -7.42
N TYR A 25 13.97 9.15 -7.62
CA TYR A 25 15.07 8.91 -6.69
C TYR A 25 16.03 10.10 -6.62
N GLU A 26 16.39 10.68 -7.77
CA GLU A 26 17.22 11.88 -7.82
C GLU A 26 16.51 13.12 -7.25
N GLU A 27 15.19 13.23 -7.43
CA GLU A 27 14.38 14.28 -6.79
C GLU A 27 14.41 14.13 -5.26
N GLY A 28 14.30 12.90 -4.75
CA GLY A 28 14.45 12.61 -3.33
C GLY A 28 15.83 13.00 -2.79
N LEU A 29 16.90 12.67 -3.50
CA LEU A 29 18.25 13.13 -3.15
C LEU A 29 18.36 14.66 -3.11
N LYS A 30 17.77 15.37 -4.08
CA LYS A 30 17.74 16.85 -4.09
C LYS A 30 16.97 17.43 -2.92
N ARG A 31 15.95 16.71 -2.41
CA ARG A 31 15.20 17.07 -1.20
C ARG A 31 15.95 16.75 0.09
N GLY A 32 17.14 16.15 0.01
CA GLY A 32 17.95 15.75 1.15
C GLY A 32 17.55 14.42 1.78
N TRP A 33 16.79 13.58 1.06
CA TRP A 33 16.52 12.21 1.50
C TRP A 33 17.75 11.34 1.31
N THR A 34 17.96 10.38 2.21
CA THR A 34 19.07 9.44 2.12
C THR A 34 18.65 8.13 1.46
N ASP A 35 19.60 7.27 1.05
CA ASP A 35 19.30 5.94 0.48
C ASP A 35 18.48 5.08 1.46
N ASP A 36 18.59 5.31 2.78
CA ASP A 36 17.82 4.58 3.79
C ASP A 36 16.35 5.01 3.84
N ASP A 37 16.07 6.28 3.51
CA ASP A 37 14.71 6.84 3.48
C ASP A 37 13.95 6.51 2.19
N MET A 38 14.65 6.00 1.17
CA MET A 38 14.14 5.85 -0.19
C MET A 38 14.16 4.42 -0.69
N LEU A 39 13.17 4.11 -1.54
CA LEU A 39 13.25 2.92 -2.37
C LEU A 39 14.17 3.20 -3.55
N ARG A 40 15.06 2.24 -3.84
CA ARG A 40 15.90 2.31 -5.03
C ARG A 40 15.05 2.34 -6.30
N PRO A 41 15.55 2.90 -7.40
CA PRO A 41 14.86 2.87 -8.68
C PRO A 41 14.51 1.43 -9.07
N GLY A 42 13.24 1.15 -9.32
CA GLY A 42 12.76 -0.21 -9.51
C GLY A 42 11.25 -0.37 -9.47
N ARG A 43 10.79 -1.59 -9.76
CA ARG A 43 9.38 -1.97 -9.67
C ARG A 43 9.14 -2.80 -8.42
N TYR A 44 8.29 -2.30 -7.54
CA TYR A 44 7.95 -2.93 -6.28
C TYR A 44 6.51 -3.42 -6.30
N LYS A 45 6.32 -4.69 -5.94
CA LYS A 45 5.00 -5.27 -5.73
C LYS A 45 4.67 -5.22 -4.25
N LEU A 46 3.71 -4.39 -3.92
CA LEU A 46 3.23 -4.19 -2.56
C LEU A 46 1.88 -4.87 -2.43
N ARG A 47 1.67 -5.60 -1.34
CA ARG A 47 0.33 -6.08 -0.99
C ARG A 47 -0.30 -5.05 -0.09
N ARG A 48 -1.41 -4.45 -0.54
CA ARG A 48 -2.16 -3.56 0.33
C ARG A 48 -2.64 -4.37 1.52
N GLY A 49 -2.15 -4.00 2.71
CA GLY A 49 -2.44 -4.72 3.94
C GLY A 49 -3.94 -4.91 4.09
N GLY A 50 -4.36 -6.09 4.55
CA GLY A 50 -5.77 -6.44 4.70
C GLY A 50 -6.53 -5.59 5.73
N PHE A 51 -5.94 -4.53 6.29
CA PHE A 51 -6.57 -3.63 7.24
C PHE A 51 -7.86 -2.99 6.69
N LEU A 52 -7.79 -2.38 5.49
CA LEU A 52 -8.98 -1.82 4.82
C LEU A 52 -9.94 -2.91 4.29
N ALA A 53 -9.43 -4.12 4.10
CA ALA A 53 -10.24 -5.27 3.72
C ALA A 53 -11.01 -5.84 4.91
N ARG A 54 -10.43 -5.78 6.12
CA ARG A 54 -11.04 -6.17 7.40
C ARG A 54 -11.98 -5.10 7.97
N HIS A 55 -11.71 -3.83 7.68
CA HIS A 55 -12.54 -2.68 8.07
C HIS A 55 -13.03 -1.92 6.83
N PRO A 56 -14.02 -2.46 6.09
CA PRO A 56 -14.58 -1.79 4.92
C PRO A 56 -15.28 -0.47 5.25
N GLU A 57 -15.67 -0.27 6.51
CA GLU A 57 -16.21 0.99 7.05
C GLU A 57 -15.23 2.18 6.93
N LEU A 58 -13.92 1.90 6.90
CA LEU A 58 -12.86 2.91 6.79
C LEU A 58 -12.46 3.21 5.34
N LYS A 59 -13.11 2.59 4.34
CA LYS A 59 -12.96 2.99 2.94
C LYS A 59 -13.59 4.37 2.77
N THR A 60 -12.83 5.42 3.06
CA THR A 60 -13.22 6.80 2.80
C THR A 60 -13.45 6.96 1.30
N LYS A 61 -14.73 7.00 0.91
CA LYS A 61 -15.14 7.37 -0.44
C LYS A 61 -14.71 8.82 -0.64
N ASP A 62 -13.79 9.03 -1.57
CA ASP A 62 -13.51 10.33 -2.19
C ASP A 62 -13.19 11.47 -1.21
N LYS A 63 -11.97 11.50 -0.70
CA LYS A 63 -11.34 12.80 -0.42
C LYS A 63 -10.53 13.18 -1.66
N LYS A 64 -11.14 14.01 -2.52
CA LYS A 64 -10.42 14.83 -3.49
C LYS A 64 -9.21 15.43 -2.75
N ARG A 65 -7.99 15.09 -3.18
CA ARG A 65 -6.79 15.84 -2.80
C ARG A 65 -7.07 17.29 -3.20
N ALA A 66 -7.18 18.15 -2.20
CA ALA A 66 -7.17 19.60 -2.38
C ALA A 66 -5.73 20.04 -2.72
#